data_AF-A0A968RIG3-F1
#
_entry.id   AF-A0A968RIG3-F1
#
_cell.length_a   1.000
_cell.length_b   1.000
_cell.length_c   1.000
_cell.angle_alpha   90.00
_cell.angle_beta   90.00
_cell.angle_gamma   90.00
#
_symmetry.space_group_name_H-M   'P 1'
#
loop_
_entity.id
_entity.type
_entity.pdbx_description
1 polymer ?
#
loop_
_entity_poly.entity_id
_entity_poly.type
_entity_poly.pdbx_seq_one_letter_code
_entity_poly.pdbx_strand_id
1 'polypeptide(L)'
;MATGVDTMTVDTFLSPGNVNTIFKTGPTCPVNQNFTGTVAAGTYQVSNAITTSGTTTIAAATTVVFDAGVSVTLSPGFTAAAGSTFTAKIGGCTASLAPTIVEARTEEIKASVQENLVIYPNPLSESTTIAYELVNPTEVSVLVMDVKGKQVANLVNNAKQDAGTYYVNFDASNLTSGLYIVIVRTGDKVMTEKISVAK
;
A
#
# COMPACT_ATOMS: atom_id res chain seq x y z
N MET A 1 26.02 16.24 37.38
CA MET A 1 26.88 15.08 37.70
C MET A 1 26.05 13.84 37.45
N ALA A 2 26.40 13.06 36.42
CA ALA A 2 25.76 11.81 36.05
C ALA A 2 26.58 10.63 36.60
N THR A 3 25.95 9.68 37.27
CA THR A 3 26.52 8.36 37.59
C THR A 3 25.39 7.38 37.93
N GLY A 4 25.43 6.15 37.41
CA GLY A 4 24.65 5.00 37.93
C GLY A 4 23.71 4.36 36.91
N VAL A 5 24.22 3.69 35.86
CA VAL A 5 24.57 2.25 35.80
C VAL A 5 23.37 1.34 35.51
N ASP A 6 23.52 0.69 34.36
CA ASP A 6 22.71 -0.32 33.71
C ASP A 6 22.75 -1.64 34.50
N THR A 7 21.59 -2.26 34.75
CA THR A 7 21.49 -3.67 35.14
C THR A 7 20.28 -4.30 34.47
N MET A 8 20.55 -4.99 33.37
CA MET A 8 19.67 -5.94 32.68
C MET A 8 19.64 -7.24 33.50
N THR A 9 18.48 -7.65 34.00
CA THR A 9 18.25 -9.02 34.45
C THR A 9 17.29 -9.69 33.50
N VAL A 10 17.82 -10.65 32.74
CA VAL A 10 17.05 -11.64 31.99
C VAL A 10 16.54 -12.66 32.99
N ASP A 11 15.23 -12.85 33.04
CA ASP A 11 14.65 -14.06 33.60
C ASP A 11 13.64 -14.63 32.61
N THR A 12 14.07 -15.71 31.96
CA THR A 12 13.23 -16.59 31.16
C THR A 12 12.59 -17.62 32.08
N PHE A 13 11.28 -17.53 32.30
CA PHE A 13 10.46 -18.70 32.64
C PHE A 13 9.14 -18.65 31.89
N LEU A 14 8.96 -19.64 31.02
CA LEU A 14 7.71 -19.97 30.34
C LEU A 14 6.67 -20.40 31.38
N SER A 15 5.52 -19.74 31.39
CA SER A 15 4.26 -20.34 31.84
C SER A 15 3.21 -20.15 30.74
N PRO A 16 2.37 -21.15 30.46
CA PRO A 16 1.30 -21.02 29.46
C PRO A 16 0.12 -20.29 30.12
N GLY A 17 0.18 -18.97 30.14
CA GLY A 17 -0.92 -18.16 30.67
C GLY A 17 -0.55 -16.69 30.82
N ASN A 18 -1.29 -15.83 30.12
CA ASN A 18 -1.24 -14.37 30.20
C ASN A 18 0.10 -13.71 29.84
N VAL A 19 0.26 -13.43 28.54
CA VAL A 19 1.24 -12.44 28.08
C VAL A 19 0.63 -11.04 28.23
N ASN A 20 0.86 -10.41 29.38
CA ASN A 20 0.81 -8.97 29.50
C ASN A 20 2.24 -8.44 29.30
N THR A 21 2.67 -8.33 28.03
CA THR A 21 3.94 -7.69 27.68
C THR A 21 3.76 -6.17 27.73
N ILE A 22 4.37 -5.56 28.73
CA ILE A 22 4.54 -4.11 28.83
C ILE A 22 5.54 -3.69 27.75
N PHE A 23 5.06 -3.39 26.54
CA PHE A 23 5.79 -2.58 25.57
C PHE A 23 5.49 -1.11 25.86
N LYS A 24 6.50 -0.41 26.40
CA LYS A 24 6.48 1.04 26.53
C LYS A 24 6.89 1.67 25.19
N THR A 25 6.00 1.58 24.21
CA THR A 25 5.95 2.42 22.99
C THR A 25 4.48 2.82 22.81
N GLY A 26 4.19 4.04 22.33
CA GLY A 26 2.81 4.53 22.14
C GLY A 26 1.93 3.55 21.33
N PRO A 27 0.59 3.64 21.43
CA PRO A 27 -0.31 2.51 21.20
C PRO A 27 -0.22 2.04 19.75
N THR A 28 0.60 1.01 19.52
CA THR A 28 0.57 0.29 18.26
C THR A 28 -0.78 -0.38 18.19
N CYS A 29 -1.51 -0.09 17.11
CA CYS A 29 -2.81 -0.70 16.87
C CYS A 29 -2.65 -2.23 16.87
N PRO A 30 -3.27 -2.96 17.81
CA PRO A 30 -3.17 -4.41 17.85
C PRO A 30 -3.73 -5.01 16.57
N VAL A 31 -3.11 -6.05 16.03
CA VAL A 31 -3.57 -6.66 14.77
C VAL A 31 -4.84 -7.49 15.01
N ASN A 32 -4.80 -8.39 15.98
CA ASN A 32 -5.94 -9.24 16.35
C ASN A 32 -6.11 -9.25 17.87
N GLN A 33 -7.34 -9.46 18.34
CA GLN A 33 -7.61 -9.63 19.77
C GLN A 33 -8.68 -10.69 20.01
N ASN A 34 -8.42 -11.59 20.96
CA ASN A 34 -9.37 -12.61 21.40
C ASN A 34 -9.84 -12.31 22.83
N PHE A 35 -11.15 -12.27 23.03
CA PHE A 35 -11.77 -12.06 24.34
C PHE A 35 -12.32 -13.37 24.91
N THR A 36 -12.16 -13.52 26.22
CA THR A 36 -12.75 -14.60 27.02
C THR A 36 -13.05 -14.08 28.43
N GLY A 37 -14.03 -14.67 29.12
CA GLY A 37 -14.47 -14.21 30.44
C GLY A 37 -15.27 -12.91 30.39
N THR A 38 -15.22 -12.13 31.48
CA THR A 38 -15.98 -10.87 31.56
C THR A 38 -15.20 -9.74 30.87
N VAL A 39 -15.82 -9.09 29.88
CA VAL A 39 -15.23 -7.95 29.17
C VAL A 39 -15.60 -6.66 29.91
N ALA A 40 -14.59 -5.85 30.23
CA ALA A 40 -14.76 -4.58 30.91
C ALA A 40 -15.33 -3.52 29.97
N ALA A 41 -15.90 -2.45 30.55
CA ALA A 41 -16.37 -1.30 29.79
C ALA A 41 -15.21 -0.65 29.02
N GLY A 42 -15.43 -0.32 27.75
CA GLY A 42 -14.42 0.33 26.93
C GLY A 42 -14.57 0.11 25.44
N THR A 43 -13.71 0.79 24.69
CA THR A 43 -13.58 0.64 23.24
C THR A 43 -12.31 -0.15 22.94
N TYR A 44 -12.47 -1.26 22.24
CA TYR A 44 -11.41 -2.17 21.84
C TYR A 44 -11.20 -2.06 20.34
N GLN A 45 -10.02 -1.60 19.96
CA GLN A 45 -9.64 -1.29 18.58
C GLN A 45 -8.57 -2.26 18.11
N VAL A 46 -8.76 -2.87 16.93
CA VAL A 46 -7.73 -3.69 16.26
C VAL A 46 -7.72 -3.42 14.75
N SER A 47 -6.58 -3.62 14.09
CA SER A 47 -6.47 -3.39 12.63
C SER A 47 -7.03 -4.51 11.78
N ASN A 48 -7.21 -5.72 12.32
CA ASN A 48 -7.72 -6.86 11.58
C ASN A 48 -8.95 -7.50 12.24
N ALA A 49 -8.79 -8.37 13.24
CA ALA A 49 -9.92 -9.17 13.75
C ALA A 49 -10.09 -9.19 15.27
N ILE A 50 -11.33 -9.04 15.73
CA ILE A 50 -11.75 -9.34 17.11
C ILE A 50 -12.49 -10.67 17.13
N THR A 51 -12.10 -11.58 18.00
CA THR A 51 -12.81 -12.85 18.24
C THR A 51 -13.22 -13.01 19.69
N THR A 52 -14.28 -13.76 19.95
CA THR A 52 -14.59 -14.26 21.30
C THR A 52 -14.42 -15.76 21.36
N SER A 53 -14.07 -16.30 22.53
CA SER A 53 -13.90 -17.75 22.74
C SER A 53 -14.34 -18.18 24.13
N GLY A 54 -14.95 -19.36 24.21
CA GLY A 54 -15.55 -19.88 25.45
C GLY A 54 -16.65 -18.95 25.99
N THR A 55 -16.83 -18.94 27.31
CA THR A 55 -17.80 -18.05 27.97
C THR A 55 -17.27 -16.62 27.95
N THR A 56 -17.90 -15.73 27.18
CA THR A 56 -17.55 -14.31 27.11
C THR A 56 -18.78 -13.50 27.51
N THR A 57 -18.66 -12.63 28.53
CA THR A 57 -19.80 -11.88 29.09
C THR A 57 -19.52 -10.38 29.11
N ILE A 58 -20.42 -9.57 28.55
CA ILE A 58 -20.41 -8.11 28.78
C ILE A 58 -21.10 -7.84 30.12
N ALA A 59 -20.39 -7.24 31.08
CA ALA A 59 -20.89 -6.97 32.43
C ALA A 59 -22.12 -6.05 32.43
N ALA A 60 -23.04 -6.19 33.39
CA ALA A 60 -24.28 -5.42 33.48
C ALA A 60 -24.03 -3.91 33.54
N ALA A 61 -24.90 -3.11 32.91
CA ALA A 61 -24.81 -1.65 32.87
C ALA A 61 -23.49 -1.08 32.32
N THR A 62 -22.74 -1.84 31.52
CA THR A 62 -21.50 -1.38 30.87
C THR A 62 -21.69 -1.13 29.38
N THR A 63 -20.85 -0.26 28.82
CA THR A 63 -20.76 -0.04 27.37
C THR A 63 -19.47 -0.62 26.84
N VAL A 64 -19.58 -1.52 25.87
CA VAL A 64 -18.44 -2.15 25.18
C VAL A 64 -18.55 -1.93 23.69
N VAL A 65 -17.48 -1.42 23.09
CA VAL A 65 -17.38 -1.20 21.64
C VAL A 65 -16.25 -2.06 21.10
N PHE A 66 -16.57 -2.98 20.20
CA PHE A 66 -15.61 -3.71 19.38
C PHE A 66 -15.50 -3.01 18.03
N ASP A 67 -14.29 -2.56 17.69
CA ASP A 67 -13.99 -1.87 16.45
C ASP A 67 -12.80 -2.57 15.79
N ALA A 68 -13.09 -3.39 14.79
CA ALA A 68 -12.09 -4.17 14.07
C ALA A 68 -11.94 -3.67 12.64
N GLY A 69 -10.75 -3.77 12.05
CA GLY A 69 -10.54 -3.34 10.67
C GLY A 69 -11.17 -4.26 9.62
N VAL A 70 -11.34 -5.56 9.93
CA VAL A 70 -11.81 -6.56 8.97
C VAL A 70 -13.00 -7.36 9.52
N SER A 71 -12.93 -7.91 10.73
CA SER A 71 -14.01 -8.76 11.26
C SER A 71 -14.17 -8.74 12.78
N VAL A 72 -15.41 -8.90 13.22
CA VAL A 72 -15.78 -9.19 14.62
C VAL A 72 -16.54 -10.51 14.65
N THR A 73 -15.93 -11.55 15.22
CA THR A 73 -16.52 -12.90 15.29
C THR A 73 -16.91 -13.24 16.72
N LEU A 74 -18.22 -13.39 16.95
CA LEU A 74 -18.76 -13.82 18.24
C LEU A 74 -18.98 -15.33 18.22
N SER A 75 -18.19 -16.07 18.99
CA SER A 75 -18.36 -17.52 19.12
C SER A 75 -19.48 -17.87 20.11
N PRO A 76 -20.07 -19.08 20.02
CA PRO A 76 -21.03 -19.56 21.02
C PRO A 76 -20.49 -19.41 22.45
N GLY A 77 -21.35 -18.94 23.37
CA GLY A 77 -20.95 -18.58 24.74
C GLY A 77 -20.78 -17.07 24.96
N PHE A 78 -20.98 -16.25 23.94
CA PHE A 78 -21.11 -14.80 24.09
C PHE A 78 -22.46 -14.41 24.71
N THR A 79 -22.41 -13.61 25.77
CA THR A 79 -23.60 -13.07 26.45
C THR A 79 -23.41 -11.60 26.78
N ALA A 80 -24.47 -10.81 26.71
CA ALA A 80 -24.51 -9.45 27.21
C ALA A 80 -25.52 -9.37 28.35
N ALA A 81 -25.08 -8.91 29.52
CA ALA A 81 -25.95 -8.80 30.67
C ALA A 81 -27.01 -7.69 30.48
N ALA A 82 -28.08 -7.76 31.26
CA ALA A 82 -29.16 -6.76 31.19
C ALA A 82 -28.63 -5.35 31.51
N GLY A 83 -29.10 -4.37 30.74
CA GLY A 83 -28.69 -2.97 30.86
C GLY A 83 -27.34 -2.64 30.21
N SER A 84 -26.63 -3.62 29.66
CA SER A 84 -25.38 -3.37 28.92
C SER A 84 -25.64 -2.91 27.50
N THR A 85 -24.73 -2.11 26.96
CA THR A 85 -24.70 -1.74 25.54
C THR A 85 -23.48 -2.36 24.89
N PHE A 86 -23.72 -3.25 23.92
CA PHE A 86 -22.65 -3.82 23.09
C PHE A 86 -22.76 -3.27 21.67
N THR A 87 -21.67 -2.75 21.14
CA THR A 87 -21.58 -2.26 19.76
C THR A 87 -20.42 -2.95 19.06
N ALA A 88 -20.69 -3.56 17.91
CA ALA A 88 -19.67 -4.05 16.99
C ALA A 88 -19.68 -3.19 15.73
N LYS A 89 -18.51 -2.71 15.32
CA LYS A 89 -18.32 -1.96 14.08
C LYS A 89 -17.04 -2.36 13.37
N ILE A 90 -17.03 -2.11 12.06
CA ILE A 90 -15.86 -2.28 11.22
C ILE A 90 -15.32 -0.89 10.88
N GLY A 91 -14.12 -0.62 11.35
CA GLY A 91 -13.39 0.63 11.18
C GLY A 91 -11.94 0.42 11.58
N GLY A 92 -11.75 -0.24 12.72
CA GLY A 92 -10.45 -0.61 13.27
C GLY A 92 -9.62 0.59 13.66
N CYS A 93 -8.45 0.31 14.21
CA CYS A 93 -7.39 1.30 14.24
C CYS A 93 -6.50 1.11 13.01
N THR A 94 -6.11 2.22 12.37
CA THR A 94 -4.86 2.21 11.62
C THR A 94 -3.75 2.30 12.66
N ALA A 95 -2.63 1.60 12.46
CA ALA A 95 -1.42 2.02 13.12
C ALA A 95 -1.20 3.46 12.66
N SER A 96 -1.55 4.41 13.52
CA SER A 96 -1.03 5.75 13.39
C SER A 96 0.45 5.55 13.57
N LEU A 97 1.17 5.40 12.46
CA LEU A 97 2.52 5.89 12.37
C LEU A 97 2.36 7.36 12.73
N ALA A 98 2.41 7.68 14.04
CA ALA A 98 2.70 9.03 14.44
C ALA A 98 4.01 9.32 13.70
N PRO A 99 4.02 10.24 12.73
CA PRO A 99 5.27 10.56 12.07
C PRO A 99 6.19 10.99 13.20
N THR A 100 7.28 10.27 13.41
CA THR A 100 8.42 10.84 14.12
C THR A 100 8.77 12.05 13.30
N ILE A 101 8.46 13.24 13.82
CA ILE A 101 8.76 14.51 13.18
C ILE A 101 10.28 14.59 13.19
N VAL A 102 10.91 14.06 12.15
CA VAL A 102 12.29 14.40 11.82
C VAL A 102 12.18 15.76 11.15
N GLU A 103 12.49 16.80 11.92
CA GLU A 103 12.42 18.19 11.50
C GLU A 103 13.23 18.39 10.21
N ALA A 104 12.51 18.77 9.16
CA ALA A 104 12.93 19.49 7.96
C ALA A 104 14.37 19.27 7.44
N ARG A 105 14.49 18.46 6.40
CA ARG A 105 15.02 18.96 5.12
C ARG A 105 13.99 18.65 4.05
N THR A 106 13.41 19.71 3.50
CA THR A 106 12.54 19.69 2.33
C THR A 106 13.31 19.05 1.17
N GLU A 107 13.08 17.78 0.93
CA GLU A 107 13.21 17.21 -0.40
C GLU A 107 11.86 16.56 -0.69
N GLU A 108 11.23 17.05 -1.74
CA GLU A 108 9.92 16.62 -2.20
C GLU A 108 9.92 15.10 -2.34
N ILE A 109 9.16 14.39 -1.49
CA ILE A 109 8.78 13.02 -1.82
C ILE A 109 7.73 13.17 -2.93
N LYS A 110 8.22 13.34 -4.17
CA LYS A 110 7.51 12.96 -5.39
C LYS A 110 7.17 11.49 -5.19
N ALA A 111 6.01 11.22 -4.61
CA ALA A 111 5.43 9.90 -4.59
C ALA A 111 5.52 9.39 -6.02
N SER A 112 6.30 8.33 -6.24
CA SER A 112 6.42 7.69 -7.53
C SER A 112 5.08 6.99 -7.81
N VAL A 113 4.06 7.77 -8.14
CA VAL A 113 2.97 7.28 -8.98
C VAL A 113 3.66 6.91 -10.28
N GLN A 114 3.86 5.61 -10.44
CA GLN A 114 4.63 5.05 -11.52
C GLN A 114 3.86 5.32 -12.81
N GLU A 115 4.38 6.22 -13.64
CA GLU A 115 3.89 6.38 -15.01
C GLU A 115 4.11 5.04 -15.70
N ASN A 116 3.01 4.40 -16.07
CA ASN A 116 3.03 3.07 -16.64
C ASN A 116 3.20 3.18 -18.16
N LEU A 117 4.16 2.44 -18.73
CA LEU A 117 4.38 2.33 -20.17
C LEU A 117 4.11 0.89 -20.58
N VAL A 118 3.10 0.68 -21.43
CA VAL A 118 2.72 -0.65 -21.92
C VAL A 118 2.71 -0.63 -23.44
N ILE A 119 3.29 -1.65 -24.06
CA ILE A 119 3.31 -1.78 -25.51
C ILE A 119 2.72 -3.12 -25.90
N TYR A 120 1.65 -3.09 -26.71
CA TYR A 120 0.96 -4.30 -27.13
C TYR A 120 0.39 -4.19 -28.56
N PRO A 121 0.50 -5.27 -29.37
CA PRO A 121 1.23 -6.51 -29.09
C PRO A 121 2.76 -6.34 -29.13
N ASN A 122 3.49 -7.15 -28.35
CA ASN A 122 4.94 -7.31 -28.42
C ASN A 122 5.27 -8.81 -28.22
N PRO A 123 5.87 -9.52 -29.20
CA PRO A 123 6.38 -9.03 -30.48
C PRO A 123 5.28 -8.48 -31.42
N LEU A 124 5.64 -7.54 -32.29
CA LEU A 124 4.76 -6.97 -33.32
C LEU A 124 5.13 -7.46 -34.72
N SER A 125 4.14 -7.60 -35.60
CA SER A 125 4.33 -7.92 -37.04
C SER A 125 4.39 -6.64 -37.88
N GLU A 126 3.29 -5.87 -37.86
CA GLU A 126 3.13 -4.64 -38.67
C GLU A 126 2.92 -3.41 -37.81
N SER A 127 2.16 -3.50 -36.72
CA SER A 127 1.90 -2.36 -35.84
C SER A 127 1.75 -2.76 -34.37
N THR A 128 1.92 -1.79 -33.48
CA THR A 128 1.72 -1.93 -32.03
C THR A 128 1.15 -0.66 -31.42
N THR A 129 0.44 -0.79 -30.30
CA THR A 129 -0.06 0.35 -29.53
C THR A 129 0.88 0.62 -28.36
N ILE A 130 1.33 1.86 -28.24
CA ILE A 130 2.11 2.37 -27.12
C ILE A 130 1.14 3.13 -26.21
N ALA A 131 0.89 2.59 -25.02
CA ALA A 131 0.05 3.19 -24.00
C ALA A 131 0.92 3.78 -22.87
N TYR A 132 0.66 5.03 -22.50
CA TYR A 132 1.34 5.70 -21.38
C TYR A 132 0.38 6.54 -20.56
N GLU A 133 0.69 6.70 -19.27
CA GLU A 133 -0.09 7.49 -18.33
C GLU A 133 0.66 8.75 -17.89
N LEU A 134 -0.03 9.89 -17.87
CA LEU A 134 0.46 11.16 -17.36
C LEU A 134 -0.24 11.48 -16.05
N VAL A 135 0.53 11.63 -14.98
CA VAL A 135 0.02 12.02 -13.65
C VAL A 135 -0.31 13.50 -13.60
N ASN A 136 0.45 14.33 -14.32
CA ASN A 136 0.28 15.78 -14.38
C ASN A 136 0.35 16.26 -15.83
N PRO A 137 -0.29 17.41 -16.17
CA PRO A 137 -0.13 18.02 -17.48
C PRO A 137 1.34 18.32 -17.78
N THR A 138 1.86 17.83 -18.89
CA THR A 138 3.28 17.96 -19.24
C THR A 138 3.50 17.92 -20.75
N GLU A 139 4.72 18.27 -21.17
CA GLU A 139 5.16 18.12 -22.55
C GLU A 139 5.65 16.68 -22.78
N VAL A 140 5.15 16.05 -23.85
CA VAL A 140 5.38 14.65 -24.16
C VAL A 140 6.05 14.50 -25.51
N SER A 141 7.06 13.63 -25.56
CA SER A 141 7.71 13.17 -26.78
C SER A 141 7.82 11.65 -26.82
N VAL A 142 7.38 11.04 -27.91
CA VAL A 142 7.40 9.58 -28.12
C VAL A 142 8.23 9.26 -29.36
N LEU A 143 9.35 8.56 -29.15
CA LEU A 143 10.35 8.28 -30.18
C LEU A 143 10.61 6.78 -30.25
N VAL A 144 10.93 6.29 -31.44
CA VAL A 144 11.38 4.91 -31.64
C VAL A 144 12.78 4.93 -32.25
N MET A 145 13.69 4.13 -31.69
CA MET A 145 15.09 4.03 -32.11
C MET A 145 15.50 2.58 -32.38
N ASP A 146 16.46 2.39 -33.28
CA ASP A 146 17.15 1.10 -33.42
C ASP A 146 18.26 0.93 -32.36
N VAL A 147 18.83 -0.27 -32.27
CA VAL A 147 19.93 -0.59 -31.32
C VAL A 147 21.24 0.17 -31.60
N LYS A 148 21.36 0.83 -32.75
CA LYS A 148 22.51 1.68 -33.10
C LYS A 148 22.27 3.15 -32.73
N GLY A 149 21.12 3.46 -32.12
CA GLY A 149 20.72 4.81 -31.72
C GLY A 149 20.15 5.66 -32.86
N LYS A 150 19.87 5.07 -34.03
CA LYS A 150 19.19 5.79 -35.12
C LYS A 150 17.71 5.92 -34.79
N GLN A 151 17.21 7.15 -34.77
CA GLN A 151 15.77 7.41 -34.69
C GLN A 151 15.08 6.90 -35.95
N VAL A 152 14.10 6.01 -35.79
CA VAL A 152 13.29 5.44 -36.88
C VAL A 152 11.90 6.04 -36.95
N ALA A 153 11.37 6.57 -35.84
CA ALA A 153 10.09 7.29 -35.82
C ALA A 153 10.03 8.34 -34.71
N ASN A 154 9.24 9.40 -34.94
CA ASN A 154 8.82 10.40 -33.94
C ASN A 154 7.30 10.46 -33.96
N LEU A 155 6.66 9.82 -32.99
CA LEU A 155 5.21 9.59 -32.96
C LEU A 155 4.46 10.71 -32.26
N VAL A 156 5.09 11.34 -31.28
CA VAL A 156 4.60 12.55 -30.60
C VAL A 156 5.79 13.49 -30.46
N ASN A 157 5.64 14.72 -30.92
CA ASN A 157 6.73 15.70 -30.95
C ASN A 157 6.41 16.87 -30.02
N ASN A 158 6.92 16.83 -28.79
CA ASN A 158 6.85 17.92 -27.81
C ASN A 158 5.42 18.48 -27.64
N ALA A 159 4.44 17.58 -27.55
CA ALA A 159 3.04 17.96 -27.44
C ALA A 159 2.68 18.17 -25.96
N LYS A 160 2.03 19.28 -25.64
CA LYS A 160 1.42 19.47 -24.32
C LYS A 160 0.17 18.61 -24.21
N GLN A 161 0.12 17.79 -23.16
CA GLN A 161 -0.97 16.87 -22.88
C GLN A 161 -1.39 17.02 -21.42
N ASP A 162 -2.69 16.98 -21.16
CA ASP A 162 -3.24 16.99 -19.81
C ASP A 162 -3.02 15.64 -19.10
N ALA A 163 -3.24 15.58 -17.79
CA ALA A 163 -3.19 14.31 -17.07
C ALA A 163 -4.21 13.30 -17.64
N GLY A 164 -3.79 12.05 -17.80
CA GLY A 164 -4.61 11.00 -18.39
C GLY A 164 -3.82 9.90 -19.07
N THR A 165 -4.54 8.92 -19.62
CA THR A 165 -3.97 7.80 -20.38
C THR A 165 -4.03 8.10 -21.88
N TYR A 166 -2.91 7.88 -22.57
CA TYR A 166 -2.76 8.12 -23.99
C TYR A 166 -2.38 6.85 -24.73
N TYR A 167 -2.85 6.74 -25.97
CA TYR A 167 -2.61 5.61 -26.85
C TYR A 167 -2.05 6.13 -28.17
N VAL A 168 -0.88 5.64 -28.57
CA VAL A 168 -0.21 6.02 -29.81
C VAL A 168 0.01 4.76 -30.64
N ASN A 169 -0.52 4.75 -31.86
CA ASN A 169 -0.27 3.65 -32.77
C ASN A 169 1.08 3.81 -33.45
N PHE A 170 1.86 2.74 -33.51
CA PHE A 170 3.14 2.68 -34.20
C PHE A 170 3.07 1.69 -35.36
N ASP A 171 3.28 2.18 -36.58
CA ASP A 171 3.41 1.37 -37.78
C ASP A 171 4.89 1.04 -38.07
N ALA A 172 5.22 -0.23 -38.01
CA ALA A 172 6.52 -0.82 -38.28
C ALA A 172 6.57 -1.61 -39.60
N SER A 173 5.58 -1.45 -40.49
CA SER A 173 5.50 -2.16 -41.78
C SER A 173 6.72 -1.96 -42.67
N ASN A 174 7.44 -0.84 -42.50
CA ASN A 174 8.68 -0.55 -43.24
C ASN A 174 9.98 -0.88 -42.50
N LEU A 175 9.90 -1.46 -41.30
CA LEU A 175 11.07 -1.83 -40.48
C LEU A 175 11.48 -3.30 -40.68
N THR A 176 12.76 -3.61 -40.58
CA THR A 176 13.24 -5.00 -40.61
C THR A 176 12.98 -5.70 -39.27
N SER A 177 12.84 -7.03 -39.29
CA SER A 177 12.79 -7.83 -38.05
C SER A 177 14.02 -7.53 -37.17
N GLY A 178 13.81 -7.36 -35.86
CA GLY A 178 14.86 -6.96 -34.94
C GLY A 178 14.36 -6.27 -33.67
N LEU A 179 15.30 -5.83 -32.85
CA LEU A 179 15.04 -5.14 -31.60
C LEU A 179 15.02 -3.63 -31.81
N TYR A 180 14.02 -2.97 -31.23
CA TYR A 180 13.88 -1.52 -31.22
C TYR A 180 13.58 -1.03 -29.80
N ILE A 181 13.80 0.25 -29.57
CA ILE A 181 13.66 0.90 -28.28
C ILE A 181 12.65 2.03 -28.43
N VAL A 182 11.58 1.99 -27.64
CA VAL A 182 10.61 3.09 -27.51
C VAL A 182 11.02 3.96 -26.34
N ILE A 183 11.09 5.26 -26.57
CA ILE A 183 11.43 6.25 -25.55
C ILE A 183 10.26 7.23 -25.43
N VAL A 184 9.68 7.31 -24.24
CA VAL A 184 8.64 8.28 -23.90
C VAL A 184 9.24 9.27 -22.91
N ARG A 185 9.27 10.56 -23.28
CA ARG A 185 9.73 11.65 -22.42
C ARG A 185 8.54 12.46 -21.95
N THR A 186 8.43 12.67 -20.64
CA THR A 186 7.32 13.37 -19.97
C THR A 186 7.91 14.37 -18.98
N GLY A 187 8.09 15.64 -19.39
CA GLY A 187 8.83 16.62 -18.59
C GLY A 187 10.23 16.13 -18.19
N ASP A 188 10.47 15.94 -16.90
CA ASP A 188 11.77 15.47 -16.35
C ASP A 188 11.95 13.94 -16.39
N LYS A 189 10.91 13.18 -16.78
CA LYS A 189 10.94 11.72 -16.78
C LYS A 189 11.20 11.15 -18.16
N VAL A 190 11.89 10.02 -18.19
CA VAL A 190 12.15 9.23 -19.40
C VAL A 190 11.80 7.79 -19.11
N MET A 191 10.78 7.28 -19.79
CA MET A 191 10.40 5.87 -19.81
C MET A 191 10.96 5.21 -21.07
N THR A 192 11.38 3.96 -20.96
CA THR A 192 11.98 3.24 -22.08
C THR A 192 11.55 1.79 -22.06
N GLU A 193 11.08 1.28 -23.19
CA GLU A 193 10.64 -0.10 -23.33
C GLU A 193 11.18 -0.71 -24.63
N LYS A 194 11.50 -2.01 -24.59
CA LYS A 194 12.04 -2.74 -25.73
C LYS A 194 10.92 -3.43 -26.50
N ILE A 195 10.95 -3.31 -27.82
CA ILE A 195 9.98 -3.96 -28.71
C ILE A 195 10.72 -4.84 -29.72
N SER A 196 10.14 -5.99 -30.04
CA SER A 196 10.68 -6.91 -31.04
C SER A 196 9.76 -6.94 -32.26
N VAL A 197 10.28 -6.59 -33.42
CA VAL A 197 9.58 -6.74 -34.71
C VAL A 197 9.88 -8.12 -35.26
N ALA A 198 8.85 -8.90 -35.56
CA ALA A 198 8.94 -10.25 -36.11
C ALA A 198 8.08 -10.37 -37.38
N LYS A 199 8.75 -10.36 -38.53
CA LYS A 199 8.18 -10.60 -39.87
C LYS A 199 8.63 -11.94 -40.42
#